data_AF-A0A4R3DZJ8-F1
#
_entry.id   AF-A0A4R3DZJ8-F1
#
_cell.length_a   1.000
_cell.length_b   1.000
_cell.length_c   1.000
_cell.angle_alpha   90.00
_cell.angle_beta   90.00
_cell.angle_gamma   90.00
#
_symmetry.space_group_name_H-M   'P 1'
#
loop_
_entity.id
_entity.type
_entity.pdbx_description
1 polymer ?
#
loop_
_entity_poly.entity_id
_entity_poly.type
_entity_poly.pdbx_seq_one_letter_code
_entity_poly.pdbx_strand_id
1 'polypeptide(L)'
;MQEDTSPVRKIIHVDMDAFYASVEQRDNPELRGKPVAVGFGEARGVVAAASYEARKFGVHSAMASVTAMRKCPDLIFVKPRFDVYRVVSLQIRAIFAEYTPLIEPLSLDEAYLDVTDNLKGMAVATEIAEEIRAKIEAATGLNASAGISYNKFLAKMASDLNKPNGQAVITPKNGPAFVAALPVK
;
A
#
# COMPACT_ATOMS: atom_id res chain seq x y z
N MET A 1 -26.35 -26.05 14.90
CA MET A 1 -25.28 -25.19 14.37
C MET A 1 -24.64 -24.51 15.58
N GLN A 2 -23.38 -24.80 15.85
CA GLN A 2 -22.67 -24.15 16.96
C GLN A 2 -22.37 -22.73 16.51
N GLU A 3 -22.93 -21.72 17.19
CA GLU A 3 -22.52 -20.33 16.94
C GLU A 3 -21.05 -20.21 17.31
N ASP A 4 -20.23 -19.81 16.34
CA ASP A 4 -18.83 -19.46 16.60
C ASP A 4 -18.81 -18.21 17.48
N THR A 5 -18.46 -18.41 18.74
CA THR A 5 -18.37 -17.34 19.76
C THR A 5 -17.03 -16.62 19.72
N SER A 6 -16.15 -16.97 18.78
CA SER A 6 -14.85 -16.32 18.62
C SER A 6 -15.06 -14.83 18.29
N PRO A 7 -14.33 -13.92 18.97
CA PRO A 7 -14.45 -12.50 18.69
C PRO A 7 -14.11 -12.21 17.23
N VAL A 8 -14.90 -11.34 16.59
CA VAL A 8 -14.66 -10.93 15.20
C VAL A 8 -13.31 -10.23 15.13
N ARG A 9 -12.40 -10.79 14.32
CA ARG A 9 -11.07 -10.21 14.14
C ARG A 9 -11.13 -8.82 13.51
N LYS A 10 -10.12 -8.02 13.80
CA LYS A 10 -9.89 -6.71 13.18
C LYS A 10 -8.54 -6.74 12.49
N ILE A 11 -8.55 -6.91 11.17
CA ILE A 11 -7.36 -6.98 10.33
C ILE A 11 -7.21 -5.67 9.55
N ILE A 12 -6.05 -5.05 9.64
CA ILE A 12 -5.65 -3.91 8.81
C ILE A 12 -4.62 -4.41 7.79
N HIS A 13 -4.83 -4.09 6.53
CA HIS A 13 -3.81 -4.15 5.49
C HIS A 13 -3.32 -2.73 5.24
N VAL A 14 -2.02 -2.49 5.38
CA VAL A 14 -1.39 -1.19 5.04
C VAL A 14 -0.53 -1.39 3.81
N ASP A 15 -0.61 -0.45 2.87
CA ASP A 15 0.06 -0.48 1.57
C ASP A 15 0.53 0.93 1.19
N MET A 16 1.83 1.11 0.99
CA MET A 16 2.41 2.42 0.65
C MET A 16 2.05 2.84 -0.78
N ASP A 17 1.60 4.08 -0.94
CA ASP A 17 1.16 4.58 -2.23
C ASP A 17 2.35 4.77 -3.19
N ALA A 18 2.34 4.05 -4.32
CA ALA A 18 3.37 4.11 -5.36
C ALA A 18 4.82 4.06 -4.80
N PHE A 19 5.05 3.23 -3.78
CA PHE A 19 6.16 3.31 -2.84
C PHE A 19 7.51 3.76 -3.41
N TYR A 20 8.12 2.99 -4.32
CA TYR A 20 9.46 3.34 -4.82
C TYR A 20 9.46 4.68 -5.57
N ALA A 21 8.44 4.95 -6.39
CA ALA A 21 8.36 6.22 -7.13
C ALA A 21 8.15 7.40 -6.17
N SER A 22 7.36 7.23 -5.12
CA SER A 22 7.14 8.26 -4.10
C SER A 22 8.39 8.53 -3.26
N VAL A 23 9.20 7.50 -2.94
CA VAL A 23 10.53 7.69 -2.31
C VAL A 23 11.44 8.52 -3.22
N GLU A 24 11.49 8.22 -4.52
CA GLU A 24 12.31 8.99 -5.47
C GLU A 24 11.83 10.45 -5.60
N GLN A 25 10.51 10.70 -5.67
CA GLN A 25 9.95 12.05 -5.73
C GLN A 25 10.11 12.84 -4.42
N ARG A 26 10.12 12.16 -3.27
CA ARG A 26 10.40 12.79 -1.98
C ARG A 26 11.85 13.28 -1.93
N ASP A 27 12.79 12.40 -2.25
CA ASP A 27 14.23 12.65 -2.13
C ASP A 27 14.79 13.55 -3.25
N ASN A 28 14.13 13.58 -4.41
CA ASN A 28 14.47 14.47 -5.51
C ASN A 28 13.28 15.37 -5.89
N PRO A 29 13.25 16.63 -5.42
CA PRO A 29 12.17 17.57 -5.70
C PRO A 29 11.91 17.82 -7.20
N GLU A 30 12.92 17.67 -8.06
CA GLU A 30 12.75 17.86 -9.51
C GLU A 30 11.86 16.81 -10.17
N LEU A 31 11.62 15.68 -9.50
CA LEU A 31 10.76 14.60 -9.98
C LEU A 31 9.29 14.76 -9.59
N ARG A 32 8.98 15.68 -8.67
CA ARG A 32 7.61 15.89 -8.17
C ARG A 32 6.72 16.42 -9.30
N GLY A 33 5.52 15.87 -9.43
CA GLY A 33 4.58 16.25 -10.47
C GLY A 33 4.94 15.76 -11.89
N LYS A 34 6.01 14.96 -12.04
CA LYS A 34 6.44 14.40 -13.32
C LYS A 34 6.11 12.89 -13.40
N PRO A 35 5.88 12.34 -14.60
CA PRO A 35 5.70 10.90 -14.78
C PRO A 35 7.03 10.18 -14.54
N VAL A 36 7.15 9.53 -13.39
CA VAL A 36 8.30 8.74 -12.97
C VAL A 36 7.97 7.25 -12.99
N ALA A 37 8.91 6.44 -13.49
CA ALA A 37 8.98 5.00 -13.32
C ALA A 37 10.30 4.59 -12.66
N VAL A 38 10.24 3.76 -11.63
CA VAL A 38 11.42 3.10 -11.07
C VAL A 38 11.65 1.81 -11.84
N GLY A 39 12.86 1.59 -12.34
CA GLY A 39 13.21 0.42 -13.13
C GLY A 39 14.37 0.71 -14.09
N PHE A 40 14.58 -0.18 -15.04
CA PHE A 40 15.59 0.01 -16.09
C PHE A 40 14.92 0.41 -17.40
N GLY A 41 15.21 1.60 -17.93
CA GLY A 41 14.63 2.12 -19.17
C GLY A 41 15.26 1.54 -20.44
N GLU A 42 15.48 0.22 -20.47
CA GLU A 42 16.21 -0.48 -21.55
C GLU A 42 15.32 -1.51 -22.24
N ALA A 43 15.77 -2.06 -23.37
CA ALA A 43 14.97 -2.96 -24.22
C ALA A 43 14.42 -4.20 -23.48
N ARG A 44 15.15 -4.70 -22.47
CA ARG A 44 14.75 -5.86 -21.64
C ARG A 44 14.33 -5.46 -20.22
N GLY A 45 14.20 -4.16 -19.95
CA GLY A 45 13.81 -3.67 -18.63
C GLY A 45 12.31 -3.76 -18.37
N VAL A 46 11.96 -3.66 -17.09
CA VAL A 46 10.57 -3.61 -16.61
C VAL A 46 10.40 -2.47 -15.61
N VAL A 47 9.17 -1.96 -15.52
CA VAL A 47 8.75 -0.98 -14.52
C VAL A 47 8.55 -1.71 -13.19
N ALA A 48 9.35 -1.38 -12.19
CA ALA A 48 9.20 -1.88 -10.82
C ALA A 48 8.06 -1.13 -10.10
N ALA A 49 8.02 0.20 -10.23
CA ALA A 49 6.95 1.04 -9.71
C ALA A 49 6.70 2.24 -10.63
N ALA A 50 5.47 2.71 -10.68
CA ALA A 50 5.08 3.89 -11.43
C ALA A 50 4.39 4.91 -10.50
N SER A 51 4.81 6.17 -10.61
CA SER A 51 4.16 7.34 -9.99
C SER A 51 2.71 7.49 -10.46
N TYR A 52 1.89 8.23 -9.72
CA TYR A 52 0.50 8.50 -10.12
C TYR A 52 0.43 9.30 -11.42
N GLU A 53 1.38 10.18 -11.67
CA GLU A 53 1.52 10.93 -12.92
C GLU A 53 1.74 9.99 -14.12
N ALA A 54 2.61 8.99 -13.98
CA ALA A 54 2.82 7.98 -15.01
C ALA A 54 1.61 7.05 -15.19
N ARG A 55 0.91 6.70 -14.10
CA ARG A 55 -0.29 5.85 -14.14
C ARG A 55 -1.44 6.46 -14.94
N LYS A 56 -1.53 7.80 -15.06
CA LYS A 56 -2.51 8.47 -15.93
C LYS A 56 -2.35 8.09 -17.41
N PHE A 57 -1.14 7.70 -17.82
CA PHE A 57 -0.85 7.19 -19.18
C PHE A 57 -1.00 5.67 -19.30
N GLY A 58 -1.50 5.01 -18.25
CA GLY A 58 -1.65 3.56 -18.19
C GLY A 58 -0.33 2.81 -18.00
N VAL A 59 0.71 3.48 -17.49
CA VAL A 59 1.96 2.83 -17.03
C VAL A 59 1.71 2.21 -15.66
N HIS A 60 2.13 0.96 -15.46
CA HIS A 60 1.97 0.24 -14.20
C HIS A 60 3.16 -0.68 -13.94
N SER A 61 3.29 -1.16 -12.71
CA SER A 61 4.30 -2.15 -12.35
C SER A 61 4.21 -3.41 -13.22
N ALA A 62 5.34 -4.09 -13.39
CA ALA A 62 5.53 -5.24 -14.28
C ALA A 62 5.33 -4.97 -15.78
N MET A 63 5.06 -3.72 -16.20
CA MET A 63 5.05 -3.35 -17.62
C MET A 63 6.47 -3.35 -18.20
N ALA A 64 6.63 -3.88 -19.42
CA ALA A 64 7.89 -3.77 -20.16
C ALA A 64 8.27 -2.30 -20.40
N SER A 65 9.53 -1.92 -20.16
CA SER A 65 9.96 -0.51 -20.22
C SER A 65 9.74 0.12 -21.59
N VAL A 66 9.94 -0.62 -22.67
CA VAL A 66 9.67 -0.14 -24.04
C VAL A 66 8.19 0.23 -24.23
N THR A 67 7.28 -0.57 -23.68
CA THR A 67 5.84 -0.27 -23.73
C THR A 67 5.50 0.95 -22.88
N ALA A 68 6.12 1.09 -21.70
CA ALA A 68 5.92 2.24 -20.83
C ALA A 68 6.36 3.55 -21.50
N MET A 69 7.54 3.57 -22.14
CA MET A 69 8.03 4.74 -22.88
C MET A 69 7.16 5.09 -24.09
N ARG A 70 6.56 4.10 -24.76
CA ARG A 70 5.59 4.36 -25.85
C ARG A 70 4.29 4.97 -25.34
N LYS A 71 3.82 4.52 -24.17
CA LYS A 71 2.60 5.06 -23.53
C LYS A 71 2.80 6.48 -22.99
N CYS A 72 3.99 6.78 -22.49
CA CYS A 72 4.34 8.08 -21.92
C CYS A 72 5.73 8.51 -22.46
N PRO A 73 5.78 9.30 -23.54
CA PRO A 73 7.04 9.74 -24.13
C PRO A 73 7.92 10.55 -23.18
N ASP A 74 7.31 11.28 -22.24
CA ASP A 74 8.00 12.08 -21.22
C ASP A 74 8.35 11.28 -19.95
N LEU A 75 8.21 9.95 -19.98
CA LEU A 75 8.44 9.09 -18.81
C LEU A 75 9.90 9.11 -18.37
N ILE A 76 10.11 9.48 -17.11
CA ILE A 76 11.43 9.52 -16.50
C ILE A 76 11.70 8.19 -15.81
N PHE A 77 12.71 7.46 -16.28
CA PHE A 77 13.20 6.26 -15.59
C PHE A 77 14.23 6.62 -14.53
N VAL A 78 14.02 6.10 -13.32
CA VAL A 78 14.96 6.19 -12.20
C VAL A 78 15.45 4.80 -11.82
N LYS A 79 16.76 4.64 -11.64
CA LYS A 79 17.35 3.38 -11.19
C LYS A 79 16.94 3.10 -9.74
N PRO A 80 16.53 1.86 -9.41
CA PRO A 80 16.05 1.54 -8.06
C PRO A 80 17.16 1.66 -7.00
N ARG A 81 16.84 2.30 -5.88
CA ARG A 81 17.69 2.43 -4.67
C ARG A 81 17.19 1.52 -3.55
N PHE A 82 17.28 0.19 -3.74
CA PHE A 82 16.68 -0.80 -2.82
C PHE A 82 17.14 -0.69 -1.36
N ASP A 83 18.36 -0.23 -1.10
CA ASP A 83 18.84 -0.05 0.26
C ASP A 83 18.08 1.10 0.97
N VAL A 84 17.77 2.17 0.25
CA VAL A 84 16.92 3.27 0.77
C VAL A 84 15.50 2.76 1.01
N TYR A 85 14.93 1.98 0.08
CA TYR A 85 13.58 1.44 0.22
C TYR A 85 13.46 0.52 1.43
N ARG A 86 14.49 -0.30 1.71
CA ARG A 86 14.56 -1.15 2.90
C ARG A 86 14.61 -0.33 4.19
N VAL A 87 15.42 0.74 4.23
CA VAL A 87 15.49 1.61 5.41
C VAL A 87 14.13 2.25 5.71
N VAL A 88 13.43 2.76 4.69
CA VAL A 88 12.08 3.33 4.85
C VAL A 88 11.07 2.24 5.29
N SER A 89 11.14 1.04 4.70
CA SER A 89 10.31 -0.10 5.11
C SER A 89 10.48 -0.45 6.59
N LEU A 90 11.72 -0.42 7.10
CA LEU A 90 12.00 -0.67 8.53
C LEU A 90 11.40 0.41 9.44
N GLN A 91 11.41 1.69 9.03
CA GLN A 91 10.77 2.77 9.77
C GLN A 91 9.25 2.54 9.88
N ILE A 92 8.61 2.16 8.77
CA ILE A 92 7.18 1.86 8.72
C ILE A 92 6.84 0.65 9.60
N ARG A 93 7.64 -0.42 9.55
CA ARG A 93 7.46 -1.61 10.39
C ARG A 93 7.62 -1.30 11.88
N ALA A 94 8.51 -0.38 12.24
CA ALA A 94 8.64 0.08 13.62
C ALA A 94 7.35 0.78 14.11
N ILE A 95 6.71 1.59 13.25
CA ILE A 95 5.42 2.21 13.56
C ILE A 95 4.34 1.14 13.79
N PHE A 96 4.29 0.10 12.93
CA PHE A 96 3.33 -1.01 13.11
C PHE A 96 3.49 -1.71 14.47
N ALA A 97 4.72 -1.92 14.91
CA ALA A 97 5.04 -2.60 16.16
C ALA A 97 4.56 -1.84 17.41
N GLU A 98 4.24 -0.56 17.30
CA GLU A 98 3.61 0.20 18.39
C GLU A 98 2.15 -0.20 18.64
N TYR A 99 1.49 -0.83 17.67
CA TYR A 99 0.06 -1.16 17.75
C TYR A 99 -0.19 -2.65 17.98
N THR A 100 0.60 -3.53 17.39
CA THR A 100 0.42 -4.98 17.54
C THR A 100 1.74 -5.72 17.32
N PRO A 101 1.99 -6.83 18.05
CA PRO A 101 3.08 -7.74 17.71
C PRO A 101 2.73 -8.64 16.51
N LEU A 102 1.46 -8.71 16.11
CA LEU A 102 0.98 -9.58 15.03
C LEU A 102 1.06 -8.88 13.68
N ILE A 103 2.28 -8.80 13.16
CA ILE A 103 2.61 -8.16 11.88
C ILE A 103 3.08 -9.21 10.89
N GLU A 104 2.46 -9.23 9.72
CA GLU A 104 2.85 -10.11 8.61
C GLU A 104 3.18 -9.28 7.38
N PRO A 105 4.47 -9.00 7.12
CA PRO A 105 4.89 -8.29 5.92
C PRO A 105 4.75 -9.16 4.66
N LEU A 106 4.22 -8.59 3.58
CA LEU A 106 4.14 -9.24 2.26
C LEU A 106 5.29 -8.80 1.36
N SER A 107 5.70 -7.54 1.51
CA SER A 107 6.72 -6.86 0.70
C SER A 107 7.45 -5.80 1.53
N LEU A 108 8.14 -4.87 0.87
CA LEU A 108 8.74 -3.71 1.54
C LEU A 108 7.68 -2.66 1.92
N ASP A 109 6.59 -2.57 1.17
CA ASP A 109 5.54 -1.56 1.30
C ASP A 109 4.23 -2.07 1.90
N GLU A 110 4.06 -3.38 2.06
CA GLU A 110 2.78 -3.96 2.48
C GLU A 110 2.91 -4.89 3.69
N ALA A 111 1.94 -4.80 4.60
CA ALA A 111 1.80 -5.72 5.73
C ALA A 111 0.34 -5.88 6.18
N TYR A 112 0.01 -7.06 6.70
CA TYR A 112 -1.17 -7.25 7.54
C TYR A 112 -0.83 -7.01 9.01
N LEU A 113 -1.76 -6.40 9.72
CA LEU A 113 -1.73 -6.19 11.16
C LEU A 113 -3.02 -6.77 11.74
N ASP A 114 -2.90 -7.71 12.68
CA ASP A 114 -4.03 -8.13 13.49
C ASP A 114 -4.12 -7.23 14.73
N VAL A 115 -5.16 -6.41 14.78
CA VAL A 115 -5.43 -5.44 15.85
C VAL A 115 -6.69 -5.80 16.64
N THR A 116 -7.08 -7.09 16.59
CA THR A 116 -8.19 -7.63 17.40
C THR A 116 -7.98 -7.26 18.86
N ASP A 117 -6.81 -7.61 19.38
CA ASP A 117 -6.26 -7.17 20.67
C ASP A 117 -4.98 -6.35 20.40
N ASN A 118 -5.08 -5.02 20.46
CA ASN A 118 -3.95 -4.13 20.19
C ASN A 118 -3.32 -3.57 21.47
N LEU A 119 -2.05 -3.21 21.38
CA LEU A 119 -1.22 -2.76 22.50
C LEU A 119 -1.67 -1.42 23.12
N LYS A 120 -2.50 -0.66 22.40
CA LYS A 120 -3.01 0.65 22.84
C LYS A 120 -4.40 0.59 23.46
N GLY A 121 -5.07 -0.56 23.46
CA GLY A 121 -6.44 -0.70 23.96
C GLY A 121 -7.49 0.04 23.12
N MET A 122 -7.18 0.38 21.86
CA MET A 122 -8.09 1.10 20.97
C MET A 122 -9.21 0.17 20.49
N ALA A 123 -10.47 0.63 20.61
CA ALA A 123 -11.61 -0.19 20.23
C ALA A 123 -11.80 -0.26 18.71
N VAL A 124 -11.57 0.86 18.01
CA VAL A 124 -11.97 1.05 16.61
C VAL A 124 -10.76 0.92 15.67
N ALA A 125 -10.78 -0.08 14.79
CA ALA A 125 -9.66 -0.35 13.88
C ALA A 125 -9.45 0.74 12.81
N THR A 126 -10.47 1.51 12.46
CA THR A 126 -10.31 2.65 11.52
C THR A 126 -9.51 3.78 12.12
N GLU A 127 -9.62 4.03 13.43
CA GLU A 127 -8.81 5.02 14.15
C GLU A 127 -7.36 4.57 14.22
N ILE A 128 -7.11 3.28 14.48
CA ILE A 128 -5.75 2.70 14.42
C ILE A 128 -5.13 2.88 13.03
N ALA A 129 -5.88 2.57 11.96
CA ALA A 129 -5.41 2.74 10.59
C ALA A 129 -5.10 4.21 10.26
N GLU A 130 -5.93 5.14 10.73
CA GLU A 130 -5.73 6.58 10.55
C GLU A 130 -4.48 7.07 11.30
N GLU A 131 -4.30 6.68 12.57
CA GLU A 131 -3.09 7.01 13.33
C GLU A 131 -1.83 6.44 12.68
N ILE A 132 -1.87 5.19 12.21
CA ILE A 132 -0.73 4.55 11.52
C ILE A 132 -0.36 5.36 10.28
N ARG A 133 -1.35 5.70 9.43
CA ARG A 133 -1.11 6.46 8.20
C ARG A 133 -0.55 7.84 8.50
N ALA A 134 -1.11 8.56 9.47
CA ALA A 134 -0.62 9.87 9.89
C ALA A 134 0.82 9.79 10.44
N LYS A 135 1.14 8.76 11.23
CA LYS A 135 2.51 8.54 11.73
C LYS A 135 3.50 8.22 10.62
N ILE A 136 3.10 7.42 9.62
CA ILE A 136 3.93 7.13 8.46
C ILE A 136 4.23 8.41 7.70
N GLU A 137 3.21 9.25 7.43
CA GLU A 137 3.39 10.53 6.75
C GLU A 137 4.31 11.46 7.54
N ALA A 138 4.09 11.59 8.85
CA ALA A 138 4.93 12.43 9.71
C ALA A 138 6.40 11.95 9.78
N ALA A 139 6.63 10.64 9.86
CA ALA A 139 7.97 10.07 10.00
C ALA A 139 8.75 10.01 8.68
N THR A 140 8.05 9.82 7.56
CA THR A 140 8.69 9.48 6.28
C THR A 140 8.40 10.49 5.17
N GLY A 141 7.39 11.35 5.32
CA GLY A 141 6.89 12.23 4.25
C GLY A 141 6.22 11.48 3.10
N LEU A 142 5.80 10.24 3.31
CA LEU A 142 5.17 9.37 2.31
C LEU A 142 3.76 8.99 2.74
N ASN A 143 2.88 8.84 1.76
CA ASN A 143 1.50 8.43 1.99
C ASN A 143 1.37 6.90 1.98
N ALA A 144 0.43 6.41 2.79
CA ALA A 144 -0.01 5.03 2.79
C ALA A 144 -1.52 4.98 2.69
N SER A 145 -2.02 3.90 2.12
CA SER A 145 -3.44 3.55 2.11
C SER A 145 -3.69 2.33 2.99
N ALA A 146 -4.89 2.23 3.56
CA ALA A 146 -5.23 1.16 4.48
C ALA A 146 -6.59 0.52 4.20
N GLY A 147 -6.69 -0.78 4.40
CA GLY A 147 -7.92 -1.53 4.26
C GLY A 147 -8.22 -2.29 5.54
N ILE A 148 -9.45 -2.18 6.04
CA ILE A 148 -9.85 -2.76 7.32
C ILE A 148 -10.95 -3.79 7.07
N SER A 149 -10.78 -5.00 7.59
CA SER A 149 -11.83 -6.03 7.55
C SER A 149 -11.64 -7.08 8.65
N TYR A 150 -12.44 -8.14 8.61
CA TYR A 150 -12.42 -9.26 9.54
C TYR A 150 -11.54 -10.44 9.07
N ASN A 151 -10.95 -10.33 7.87
CA ASN A 151 -9.96 -11.26 7.34
C ASN A 151 -8.99 -10.54 6.40
N LYS A 152 -7.84 -11.18 6.15
CA LYS A 152 -6.75 -10.65 5.32
C LYS A 152 -7.17 -10.34 3.88
N PHE A 153 -7.89 -11.25 3.22
CA PHE A 153 -8.31 -11.07 1.83
C PHE A 153 -9.14 -9.80 1.64
N LEU A 154 -10.19 -9.62 2.45
CA LEU A 154 -11.03 -8.43 2.37
C LEU A 154 -10.30 -7.16 2.84
N ALA A 155 -9.40 -7.25 3.82
CA ALA A 155 -8.58 -6.11 4.22
C ALA A 155 -7.69 -5.64 3.07
N LYS A 156 -7.04 -6.55 2.34
CA LYS A 156 -6.25 -6.20 1.15
C LYS A 156 -7.11 -5.62 0.02
N MET A 157 -8.27 -6.21 -0.25
CA MET A 157 -9.18 -5.65 -1.25
C MET A 157 -9.66 -4.24 -0.85
N ALA A 158 -9.93 -4.00 0.43
CA ALA A 158 -10.35 -2.70 0.93
C ALA A 158 -9.25 -1.63 0.75
N SER A 159 -7.98 -1.96 0.93
CA SER A 159 -6.90 -0.96 0.85
C SER A 159 -6.74 -0.36 -0.54
N ASP A 160 -7.22 -1.04 -1.59
CA ASP A 160 -7.17 -0.54 -2.97
C ASP A 160 -8.34 0.38 -3.33
N LEU A 161 -9.45 0.35 -2.58
CA LEU A 161 -10.70 1.06 -2.96
C LEU A 161 -10.56 2.59 -2.96
N ASN A 162 -9.81 3.14 -2.00
CA ASN A 162 -9.69 4.58 -1.77
C ASN A 162 -8.24 5.09 -1.96
N LYS A 163 -7.40 4.39 -2.73
CA LYS A 163 -6.06 4.90 -3.06
C LYS A 163 -6.15 6.15 -3.97
N PRO A 164 -5.21 7.12 -3.87
CA PRO A 164 -4.14 7.24 -2.87
C PRO A 164 -4.57 7.88 -1.55
N ASN A 165 -3.72 7.72 -0.54
CA ASN A 165 -3.79 8.36 0.77
C ASN A 165 -5.18 8.27 1.40
N GLY A 166 -5.77 7.07 1.35
CA GLY A 166 -7.12 6.83 1.83
C GLY A 166 -7.22 5.52 2.59
N GLN A 167 -8.40 5.30 3.18
CA GLN A 167 -8.70 4.03 3.80
C GLN A 167 -10.14 3.61 3.55
N ALA A 168 -10.40 2.30 3.58
CA ALA A 168 -11.74 1.76 3.42
C ALA A 168 -11.99 0.59 4.38
N VAL A 169 -13.27 0.31 4.65
CA VAL A 169 -13.72 -0.74 5.55
C VAL A 169 -14.67 -1.67 4.83
N ILE A 170 -14.43 -2.97 4.93
CA ILE A 170 -15.40 -4.00 4.54
C ILE A 170 -15.79 -4.76 5.81
N THR A 171 -17.01 -4.51 6.29
CA THR A 171 -17.55 -5.12 7.52
C THR A 171 -18.00 -6.57 7.28
N PRO A 172 -18.15 -7.40 8.34
CA PRO A 172 -18.74 -8.74 8.21
C PRO A 172 -20.11 -8.76 7.51
N LYS A 173 -20.92 -7.71 7.73
CA LYS A 173 -22.24 -7.56 7.08
C LYS A 173 -22.12 -7.39 5.56
N ASN A 174 -21.12 -6.62 5.10
CA ASN A 174 -20.99 -6.25 3.69
C ASN A 174 -20.07 -7.20 2.90
N GLY A 175 -19.22 -7.97 3.58
CA GLY A 175 -18.23 -8.87 2.98
C GLY A 175 -18.82 -9.85 1.94
N PRO A 176 -19.88 -10.62 2.26
CA PRO A 176 -20.45 -11.59 1.32
C PRO A 176 -20.91 -10.96 -0.01
N ALA A 177 -21.64 -9.84 0.06
CA ALA A 177 -22.12 -9.13 -1.12
C ALA A 177 -20.96 -8.53 -1.94
N PHE A 178 -19.93 -8.01 -1.25
CA PHE A 178 -18.73 -7.52 -1.91
C PHE A 178 -18.04 -8.63 -2.71
N VAL A 179 -17.80 -9.80 -2.10
CA VAL A 179 -17.16 -10.94 -2.78
C VAL A 179 -17.97 -11.44 -3.97
N ALA A 180 -19.29 -11.55 -3.81
CA ALA A 180 -20.18 -12.03 -4.88
C ALA A 180 -20.15 -11.14 -6.14
N ALA A 181 -19.82 -9.85 -5.99
CA ALA A 181 -19.72 -8.89 -7.09
C ALA A 181 -18.32 -8.81 -7.73
N LEU A 182 -17.30 -9.50 -7.19
CA LEU A 182 -15.94 -9.42 -7.71
C LEU A 182 -15.80 -10.21 -9.03
N PRO A 183 -15.15 -9.62 -10.06
CA PRO A 183 -14.80 -10.37 -11.26
C PRO A 183 -13.69 -11.38 -10.95
N VAL A 184 -13.81 -12.59 -11.48
CA VAL A 184 -12.72 -13.58 -11.51
C VAL A 184 -11.82 -13.22 -12.68
N LYS A 185 -10.56 -12.85 -12.40
CA LYS A 185 -9.56 -12.46 -13.40
C LYS A 185 -8.46 -13.50 -13.52
#